data_AF-A0A8J3EWP7-F1
#
_entry.id   AF-A0A8J3EWP7-F1
#
_cell.length_a   1.000
_cell.length_b   1.000
_cell.length_c   1.000
_cell.angle_alpha   90.00
_cell.angle_beta   90.00
_cell.angle_gamma   90.00
#
_symmetry.space_group_name_H-M   'P 1'
#
loop_
_entity.id
_entity.type
_entity.pdbx_description
1 polymer ?
#
loop_
_entity_poly.entity_id
_entity_poly.type
_entity_poly.pdbx_seq_one_letter_code
_entity_poly.pdbx_strand_id
1 'polypeptide(L)'
;MTADNQTVDSCVGSTVSSYSMKHCVEQTVNNAGQYCVQNTALVHNTHIAHSNVTTKQSKPLGRFAPSPTGRMHLGNIVAAVAAWAACEGNMLLRIEDVDTDRARQDADRWIMDDLHWLGLDWVGEPQYQSQRTEFYTEALRNLPVYPCYCTRAQIRAASAPQEGDGFVLYPGTCRPKHVTPGLYSAVERQDFAEGKEWLAQNRPVVERQTNAHQRFAWRLAVPQLGESESVIRFTDEHAGVQEYAVAQQLGDTILRRSDGLFSYQLAVSVDDALMGVTQVVRGRDLLRSTALQLYIRHVLQQAHIVPVVPDPQFAHIGLIRDSDGTRMAKRLQSIDMGVIRQSTHSAQAVLGICAQLLGLQDSFTPVTSNELQYLWKCRHGDRVYSDTVCDMAAILGSLA
;
A
#
# COMPACT_ATOMS: atom_id res chain seq x y z
N MET A 1 -55.81 31.15 -1.36
CA MET A 1 -56.31 32.15 -2.32
C MET A 1 -55.10 32.86 -2.89
N THR A 2 -54.85 32.58 -4.18
CA THR A 2 -54.15 33.40 -5.18
C THR A 2 -52.94 34.24 -4.75
N ALA A 3 -51.76 33.74 -5.13
CA ALA A 3 -50.61 34.57 -5.45
C ALA A 3 -50.86 35.25 -6.81
N ASP A 4 -50.71 36.57 -6.87
CA ASP A 4 -50.49 37.33 -8.08
C ASP A 4 -49.24 38.16 -7.85
N ASN A 5 -48.22 37.97 -8.68
CA ASN A 5 -47.29 39.02 -8.97
C ASN A 5 -46.77 38.83 -10.39
N GLN A 6 -47.39 39.57 -11.32
CA GLN A 6 -46.79 39.97 -12.57
C GLN A 6 -45.88 41.16 -12.31
N THR A 7 -44.69 41.17 -12.89
CA THR A 7 -44.21 42.30 -13.71
C THR A 7 -42.94 41.89 -14.48
N VAL A 8 -42.76 42.56 -15.60
CA VAL A 8 -42.09 42.13 -16.84
C VAL A 8 -40.83 43.00 -17.07
N ASP A 9 -40.05 42.62 -18.07
CA ASP A 9 -39.04 43.41 -18.83
C ASP A 9 -37.62 43.51 -18.24
N SER A 10 -36.53 43.46 -19.03
CA SER A 10 -36.29 43.18 -20.45
C SER A 10 -34.76 43.06 -20.66
N CYS A 11 -34.35 42.42 -21.75
CA CYS A 11 -32.96 42.10 -22.09
C CYS A 11 -32.14 43.30 -22.59
N VAL A 12 -30.83 43.34 -22.27
CA VAL A 12 -29.76 43.80 -23.19
C VAL A 12 -28.48 43.01 -22.85
N GLY A 13 -27.80 42.44 -23.86
CA GLY A 13 -26.62 41.58 -23.68
C GLY A 13 -25.27 42.25 -23.97
N SER A 14 -24.17 41.53 -23.70
CA SER A 14 -22.93 41.48 -24.50
C SER A 14 -21.79 40.71 -23.79
N THR A 15 -21.31 39.65 -24.46
CA THR A 15 -19.92 39.16 -24.66
C THR A 15 -18.82 39.16 -23.55
N VAL A 16 -18.31 37.94 -23.32
CA VAL A 16 -16.89 37.47 -23.29
C VAL A 16 -15.94 37.95 -22.17
N SER A 17 -15.50 37.02 -21.31
CA SER A 17 -14.09 36.53 -21.17
C SER A 17 -13.76 36.06 -19.74
N SER A 18 -13.19 34.85 -19.66
CA SER A 18 -12.21 34.30 -18.70
C SER A 18 -12.15 34.78 -17.24
N TYR A 19 -12.29 33.86 -16.27
CA TYR A 19 -11.20 33.36 -15.40
C TYR A 19 -11.71 32.39 -14.31
N SER A 20 -10.77 31.54 -13.88
CA SER A 20 -10.82 30.39 -12.96
C SER A 20 -11.39 30.65 -11.56
N MET A 21 -12.11 29.67 -10.99
CA MET A 21 -12.45 29.62 -9.55
C MET A 21 -11.96 28.31 -8.89
N LYS A 22 -10.91 28.45 -8.07
CA LYS A 22 -10.51 27.49 -7.03
C LYS A 22 -11.57 27.49 -5.93
N HIS A 23 -12.10 26.33 -5.56
CA HIS A 23 -13.00 26.18 -4.41
C HIS A 23 -12.19 25.80 -3.17
N CYS A 24 -12.26 26.62 -2.12
CA CYS A 24 -11.79 26.29 -0.77
C CYS A 24 -13.04 26.10 0.10
N VAL A 25 -13.18 24.93 0.73
CA VAL A 25 -14.30 24.59 1.61
C VAL A 25 -13.81 24.76 3.05
N GLU A 26 -14.29 25.78 3.77
CA GLU A 26 -14.17 25.82 5.23
C GLU A 26 -15.43 25.20 5.85
N GLN A 27 -15.25 24.13 6.61
CA GLN A 27 -16.28 23.50 7.41
C GLN A 27 -16.26 24.09 8.82
N THR A 28 -17.35 24.72 9.25
CA THR A 28 -17.61 24.97 10.68
C THR A 28 -18.81 24.15 11.12
N VAL A 29 -18.61 23.41 12.20
CA VAL A 29 -19.58 22.49 12.81
C VAL A 29 -20.41 23.27 13.82
N ASN A 30 -21.74 23.19 13.71
CA ASN A 30 -22.65 23.56 14.80
C ASN A 30 -23.52 22.35 15.19
N ASN A 31 -23.73 22.19 16.50
CA ASN A 31 -24.48 21.12 17.14
C ASN A 31 -25.98 21.19 16.82
N ALA A 32 -26.38 20.66 15.66
CA ALA A 32 -27.69 20.07 15.39
C ALA A 32 -27.64 19.57 13.94
N GLY A 33 -27.55 18.26 13.74
CA GLY A 33 -27.43 17.66 12.41
C GLY A 33 -28.63 17.99 11.52
N GLN A 34 -28.39 18.80 10.48
CA GLN A 34 -29.22 18.92 9.28
C GLN A 34 -28.43 19.67 8.20
N TYR A 35 -28.11 19.00 7.09
CA TYR A 35 -27.47 19.62 5.93
C TYR A 35 -28.53 20.35 5.09
N CYS A 36 -28.41 21.67 4.93
CA CYS A 36 -29.20 22.44 3.96
C CYS A 36 -28.23 23.26 3.11
N VAL A 37 -28.23 23.02 1.79
CA VAL A 37 -27.38 23.73 0.83
C VAL A 37 -28.08 25.04 0.45
N GLN A 38 -27.53 26.17 0.89
CA GLN A 38 -27.90 27.49 0.36
C GLN A 38 -26.66 28.21 -0.13
N ASN A 39 -26.73 28.63 -1.39
CA ASN A 39 -25.64 29.23 -2.14
C ASN A 39 -25.82 30.75 -2.11
N THR A 40 -24.96 31.48 -1.41
CA THR A 40 -24.95 32.95 -1.43
C THR A 40 -23.52 33.46 -1.30
N ALA A 41 -23.04 34.10 -2.36
CA ALA A 41 -21.77 34.79 -2.42
C ALA A 41 -21.91 36.20 -1.83
N LEU A 42 -21.03 36.59 -0.89
CA LEU A 42 -20.80 37.98 -0.50
C LEU A 42 -19.31 38.14 -0.14
N VAL A 43 -18.63 38.97 -0.93
CA VAL A 43 -17.22 39.36 -0.77
C VAL A 43 -17.15 40.51 0.24
N HIS A 44 -16.37 40.38 1.31
CA HIS A 44 -15.86 41.53 2.06
C HIS A 44 -14.39 41.29 2.47
N ASN A 45 -13.55 42.24 2.08
CA ASN A 45 -12.12 42.31 2.40
C ASN A 45 -11.95 42.70 3.87
N THR A 46 -11.38 41.82 4.69
CA THR A 46 -10.80 42.20 5.98
C THR A 46 -9.51 41.43 6.22
N HIS A 47 -8.43 42.16 6.44
CA HIS A 47 -7.14 41.65 6.91
C HIS A 47 -7.34 40.80 8.17
N ILE A 48 -7.09 39.48 8.10
CA ILE A 48 -7.04 38.61 9.27
C ILE A 48 -5.57 38.35 9.61
N ALA A 49 -5.21 38.73 10.83
CA ALA A 49 -3.92 38.48 11.45
C ALA A 49 -3.55 37.00 11.38
N HIS A 50 -2.29 36.69 11.08
CA HIS A 50 -1.73 35.35 11.12
C HIS A 50 -1.83 34.78 12.54
N SER A 51 -2.93 34.11 12.86
CA SER A 51 -2.99 33.20 13.99
C SER A 51 -2.19 31.95 13.61
N ASN A 52 -1.07 31.73 14.29
CA ASN A 52 -0.34 30.47 14.24
C ASN A 52 -1.27 29.35 14.76
N VAL A 53 -1.98 28.70 13.85
CA VAL A 53 -2.63 27.42 14.12
C VAL A 53 -1.50 26.40 14.22
N THR A 54 -1.03 26.15 15.44
CA THR A 54 -0.23 24.96 15.74
C THR A 54 -1.13 23.76 15.49
N THR A 55 -1.04 23.19 14.28
CA THR A 55 -1.70 21.93 13.96
C THR A 55 -1.14 20.87 14.89
N LYS A 56 -1.94 20.47 15.89
CA LYS A 56 -1.62 19.34 16.76
C LYS A 56 -1.43 18.13 15.83
N GLN A 57 -0.20 17.60 15.74
CA GLN A 57 0.08 16.43 14.91
C GLN A 57 -0.89 15.31 15.33
N SER A 58 -1.74 14.87 14.41
CA SER A 58 -2.61 13.72 14.62
C SER A 58 -1.73 12.49 14.81
N LYS A 59 -2.13 11.61 15.74
CA LYS A 59 -1.43 10.35 15.99
C LYS A 59 -1.28 9.56 14.68
N PRO A 60 -0.10 9.01 14.35
CA PRO A 60 0.09 8.23 13.12
C PRO A 60 -0.90 7.08 13.05
N LEU A 61 -1.49 6.83 11.88
CA LEU A 61 -2.37 5.69 11.61
C LEU A 61 -1.56 4.62 10.85
N GLY A 62 -1.26 3.53 11.55
CA GLY A 62 -0.54 2.39 10.99
C GLY A 62 -1.46 1.31 10.45
N ARG A 63 -0.86 0.26 9.86
CA ARG A 63 -1.57 -1.00 9.58
C ARG A 63 -0.66 -2.22 9.74
N PHE A 64 -1.25 -3.30 10.22
CA PHE A 64 -0.69 -4.64 10.04
C PHE A 64 -1.49 -5.37 8.95
N ALA A 65 -0.78 -5.89 7.95
CA ALA A 65 -1.38 -6.44 6.74
C ALA A 65 -0.91 -7.88 6.43
N PRO A 66 -1.34 -8.90 7.20
CA PRO A 66 -0.91 -10.27 7.01
C PRO A 66 -1.74 -11.00 5.94
N SER A 67 -1.10 -11.87 5.15
CA SER A 67 -1.81 -12.83 4.30
C SER A 67 -2.24 -14.06 5.12
N PRO A 68 -3.51 -14.51 5.05
CA PRO A 68 -4.06 -15.55 5.92
C PRO A 68 -3.66 -16.96 5.44
N THR A 69 -2.38 -17.28 5.53
CA THR A 69 -1.78 -18.50 4.96
C THR A 69 -1.37 -19.53 6.02
N GLY A 70 -1.75 -19.28 7.28
CA GLY A 70 -1.42 -20.05 8.47
C GLY A 70 -1.35 -19.15 9.71
N ARG A 71 -1.01 -19.73 10.86
CA ARG A 71 -0.68 -19.00 12.09
C ARG A 71 0.51 -18.05 11.89
N MET A 72 0.61 -17.02 12.72
CA MET A 72 1.73 -16.08 12.66
C MET A 72 3.04 -16.77 13.07
N HIS A 73 4.06 -16.69 12.21
CA HIS A 73 5.43 -17.07 12.57
C HIS A 73 6.18 -15.88 13.19
N LEU A 74 7.32 -16.15 13.85
CA LEU A 74 8.12 -15.13 14.53
C LEU A 74 8.37 -13.84 13.72
N GLY A 75 8.77 -13.97 12.45
CA GLY A 75 8.91 -12.79 11.56
C GLY A 75 7.66 -11.93 11.42
N ASN A 76 6.47 -12.53 11.33
CA ASN A 76 5.21 -11.79 11.26
C ASN A 76 4.87 -11.14 12.61
N ILE A 77 5.16 -11.82 13.73
CA ILE A 77 4.95 -11.27 15.07
C ILE A 77 5.82 -10.03 15.26
N VAL A 78 7.11 -10.10 14.94
CA VAL A 78 8.04 -8.97 15.04
C VAL A 78 7.59 -7.81 14.16
N ALA A 79 7.13 -8.08 12.94
CA ALA A 79 6.56 -7.04 12.07
C ALA A 79 5.28 -6.41 12.65
N ALA A 80 4.38 -7.21 13.26
CA ALA A 80 3.17 -6.72 13.91
C ALA A 80 3.50 -5.83 15.13
N VAL A 81 4.42 -6.28 15.99
CA VAL A 81 4.92 -5.54 17.15
C VAL A 81 5.52 -4.20 16.74
N ALA A 82 6.38 -4.19 15.72
CA ALA A 82 7.00 -2.97 15.21
C ALA A 82 5.96 -1.99 14.60
N ALA A 83 5.03 -2.50 13.78
CA ALA A 83 3.97 -1.69 13.19
C ALA A 83 3.04 -1.09 14.26
N TRP A 84 2.66 -1.88 15.26
CA TRP A 84 1.81 -1.44 16.36
C TRP A 84 2.51 -0.39 17.22
N ALA A 85 3.79 -0.60 17.56
CA ALA A 85 4.57 0.36 18.33
C ALA A 85 4.79 1.70 17.59
N ALA A 86 5.05 1.66 16.28
CA ALA A 86 5.30 2.85 15.46
C ALA A 86 4.08 3.77 15.30
N CYS A 87 2.87 3.21 15.41
CA CYS A 87 1.63 4.01 15.43
C CYS A 87 1.05 4.17 16.83
N GLU A 88 1.81 3.84 17.87
CA GLU A 88 1.39 3.83 19.28
C GLU A 88 0.03 3.12 19.50
N GLY A 89 -0.17 2.01 18.79
CA GLY A 89 -1.39 1.19 18.82
C GLY A 89 -2.55 1.72 17.99
N ASN A 90 -2.41 2.85 17.30
CA ASN A 90 -3.39 3.33 16.32
C ASN A 90 -3.19 2.59 14.99
N MET A 91 -3.47 1.29 15.00
CA MET A 91 -3.17 0.37 13.91
C MET A 91 -4.47 -0.18 13.31
N LEU A 92 -4.57 -0.23 11.99
CA LEU A 92 -5.62 -0.98 11.28
C LEU A 92 -5.18 -2.44 11.09
N LEU A 93 -6.13 -3.37 11.03
CA LEU A 93 -5.89 -4.75 10.57
C LEU A 93 -6.47 -4.94 9.17
N ARG A 94 -5.61 -5.36 8.22
CA ARG A 94 -6.02 -5.69 6.86
C ARG A 94 -5.57 -7.10 6.46
N ILE A 95 -6.50 -8.01 6.25
CA ILE A 95 -6.22 -9.37 5.80
C ILE A 95 -5.95 -9.34 4.28
N GLU A 96 -4.74 -9.69 3.87
CA GLU A 96 -4.32 -9.75 2.46
C GLU A 96 -4.69 -11.10 1.82
N ASP A 97 -5.99 -11.31 1.65
CA ASP A 97 -6.62 -12.53 1.12
C ASP A 97 -7.00 -12.44 -0.37
N VAL A 98 -6.35 -11.55 -1.13
CA VAL A 98 -6.62 -11.39 -2.56
C VAL A 98 -6.42 -12.69 -3.35
N ASP A 99 -5.47 -13.53 -2.94
CA ASP A 99 -5.22 -14.87 -3.48
C ASP A 99 -5.91 -15.91 -2.57
N THR A 100 -7.21 -16.13 -2.80
CA THR A 100 -8.07 -17.01 -1.99
C THR A 100 -7.61 -18.47 -2.00
N ASP A 101 -6.94 -18.90 -3.07
CA ASP A 101 -6.42 -20.28 -3.19
C ASP A 101 -5.27 -20.55 -2.20
N ARG A 102 -4.56 -19.50 -1.79
CA ARG A 102 -3.50 -19.59 -0.77
C ARG A 102 -4.03 -19.36 0.63
N ALA A 103 -5.22 -18.79 0.77
CA ALA A 103 -5.83 -18.55 2.05
C ALA A 103 -6.14 -19.88 2.74
N ARG A 104 -5.71 -20.02 3.98
CA ARG A 104 -6.07 -21.16 4.83
C ARG A 104 -7.34 -20.82 5.58
N GLN A 105 -8.25 -21.80 5.63
CA GLN A 105 -9.45 -21.71 6.45
C GLN A 105 -9.07 -21.35 7.89
N ASP A 106 -9.83 -20.44 8.49
CA ASP A 106 -9.67 -19.91 9.86
C ASP A 106 -8.33 -19.20 10.16
N ALA A 107 -7.43 -19.05 9.18
CA ALA A 107 -6.14 -18.42 9.43
C ALA A 107 -6.26 -16.93 9.80
N ASP A 108 -7.26 -16.22 9.27
CA ASP A 108 -7.60 -14.87 9.69
C ASP A 108 -8.01 -14.82 11.17
N ARG A 109 -8.85 -15.75 11.62
CA ARG A 109 -9.26 -15.88 13.03
C ARG A 109 -8.09 -16.19 13.94
N TRP A 110 -7.18 -17.06 13.50
CA TRP A 110 -5.96 -17.38 14.23
C TRP A 110 -5.04 -16.17 14.37
N ILE A 111 -4.85 -15.40 13.30
CA ILE A 111 -4.08 -14.15 13.33
C ILE A 111 -4.71 -13.18 14.34
N MET A 112 -6.03 -13.00 14.27
CA MET A 112 -6.77 -12.13 15.19
C MET A 112 -6.65 -12.58 16.65
N ASP A 113 -6.80 -13.87 16.93
CA ASP A 113 -6.63 -14.46 18.26
C ASP A 113 -5.20 -14.27 18.80
N ASP A 114 -4.18 -14.47 17.96
CA ASP A 114 -2.79 -14.26 18.35
C ASP A 114 -2.48 -12.78 18.64
N LEU A 115 -3.04 -11.83 17.87
CA LEU A 115 -2.89 -10.39 18.12
C LEU A 115 -3.55 -9.97 19.45
N HIS A 116 -4.77 -10.41 19.72
CA HIS A 116 -5.45 -10.15 20.99
C HIS A 116 -4.68 -10.75 22.17
N TRP A 117 -4.19 -11.99 22.03
CA TRP A 117 -3.41 -12.63 23.08
C TRP A 117 -2.12 -11.86 23.40
N LEU A 118 -1.48 -11.24 22.40
CA LEU A 118 -0.31 -10.38 22.57
C LEU A 118 -0.66 -8.97 23.09
N GLY A 119 -1.93 -8.60 23.19
CA GLY A 119 -2.37 -7.24 23.54
C GLY A 119 -2.07 -6.21 22.44
N LEU A 120 -2.06 -6.63 21.17
CA LEU A 120 -1.81 -5.81 19.99
C LEU A 120 -3.12 -5.54 19.23
N ASP A 121 -4.09 -4.93 19.93
CA ASP A 121 -5.41 -4.61 19.37
C ASP A 121 -5.30 -3.60 18.21
N TRP A 122 -6.34 -3.56 17.38
CA TRP A 122 -6.45 -2.67 16.23
C TRP A 122 -7.71 -1.80 16.29
N VAL A 123 -7.72 -0.78 15.45
CA VAL A 123 -8.82 0.18 15.34
C VAL A 123 -9.87 -0.33 14.34
N GLY A 124 -11.12 -0.36 14.79
CA GLY A 124 -12.27 -0.71 13.96
C GLY A 124 -12.30 -2.18 13.52
N GLU A 125 -13.07 -2.46 12.48
CA GLU A 125 -13.24 -3.82 11.94
C GLU A 125 -12.09 -4.21 11.01
N PRO A 126 -11.67 -5.49 11.02
CA PRO A 126 -10.67 -6.00 10.08
C PRO A 126 -11.15 -5.82 8.63
N GLN A 127 -10.25 -5.37 7.77
CA GLN A 127 -10.53 -5.17 6.34
C GLN A 127 -10.03 -6.37 5.54
N TYR A 128 -10.78 -6.80 4.51
CA TYR A 128 -10.43 -7.94 3.67
C TYR A 128 -10.23 -7.50 2.21
N GLN A 129 -9.11 -7.86 1.60
CA GLN A 129 -8.82 -7.47 0.21
C GLN A 129 -9.70 -8.20 -0.81
N SER A 130 -10.14 -9.42 -0.49
CA SER A 130 -11.09 -10.18 -1.30
C SER A 130 -12.41 -9.43 -1.54
N GLN A 131 -12.78 -8.53 -0.62
CA GLN A 131 -14.01 -7.72 -0.68
C GLN A 131 -13.80 -6.35 -1.35
N ARG A 132 -12.60 -6.09 -1.90
CA ARG A 132 -12.19 -4.74 -2.36
C ARG A 132 -11.78 -4.69 -3.83
N THR A 133 -12.10 -5.74 -4.57
CA THR A 133 -11.73 -5.92 -5.98
C THR A 133 -12.26 -4.82 -6.91
N GLU A 134 -13.39 -4.19 -6.58
CA GLU A 134 -13.93 -3.05 -7.32
C GLU A 134 -13.02 -1.82 -7.26
N PHE A 135 -12.45 -1.51 -6.08
CA PHE A 135 -11.48 -0.40 -5.94
C PHE A 135 -10.22 -0.66 -6.78
N TYR A 136 -9.76 -1.90 -6.84
CA TYR A 136 -8.59 -2.27 -7.64
C TYR A 136 -8.88 -2.21 -9.14
N THR A 137 -10.10 -2.57 -9.54
CA THR A 137 -10.56 -2.44 -10.92
C THR A 137 -10.63 -0.97 -11.34
N GLU A 138 -11.17 -0.11 -10.49
CA GLU A 138 -11.23 1.34 -10.76
C GLU A 138 -9.83 1.96 -10.82
N ALA A 139 -8.93 1.56 -9.93
CA ALA A 139 -7.53 1.98 -10.01
C ALA A 139 -6.87 1.55 -11.34
N LEU A 140 -7.08 0.32 -11.81
CA LEU A 140 -6.53 -0.14 -13.10
C LEU A 140 -7.01 0.68 -14.29
N ARG A 141 -8.26 1.16 -14.29
CA ARG A 141 -8.81 2.00 -15.36
C ARG A 141 -8.04 3.31 -15.53
N ASN A 142 -7.47 3.81 -14.45
CA ASN A 142 -6.82 5.11 -14.37
C ASN A 142 -5.29 5.04 -14.34
N LEU A 143 -4.72 3.84 -14.39
CA LEU A 143 -3.28 3.62 -14.48
C LEU A 143 -2.85 3.44 -15.95
N PRO A 144 -1.60 3.81 -16.31
CA PRO A 144 -1.06 3.54 -17.64
C PRO A 144 -0.71 2.04 -17.75
N VAL A 145 -1.70 1.22 -18.10
CA VAL A 145 -1.53 -0.24 -18.17
C VAL A 145 -1.69 -0.77 -19.59
N TYR A 146 -1.02 -1.89 -19.90
CA TYR A 146 -1.13 -2.59 -21.18
C TYR A 146 -1.15 -4.11 -21.01
N PRO A 147 -1.75 -4.86 -21.96
CA PRO A 147 -1.79 -6.31 -21.91
C PRO A 147 -0.43 -6.92 -22.26
N CYS A 148 0.01 -7.88 -21.46
CA CYS A 148 1.23 -8.64 -21.67
C CYS A 148 0.92 -10.14 -21.72
N TYR A 149 1.48 -10.79 -22.72
CA TYR A 149 1.23 -12.19 -23.02
C TYR A 149 2.49 -13.06 -22.86
N CYS A 150 3.60 -12.46 -22.43
CA CYS A 150 4.84 -13.18 -22.19
C CYS A 150 4.64 -14.17 -21.04
N THR A 151 5.01 -15.41 -21.27
CA THR A 151 5.15 -16.42 -20.21
C THR A 151 6.35 -16.08 -19.32
N ARG A 152 6.36 -16.61 -18.09
CA ARG A 152 7.51 -16.48 -17.18
C ARG A 152 8.80 -17.02 -17.79
N ALA A 153 8.71 -18.11 -18.56
CA ALA A 153 9.85 -18.70 -19.25
C ALA A 153 10.44 -17.76 -20.30
N GLN A 154 9.59 -17.13 -21.13
CA GLN A 154 10.02 -16.14 -22.13
C GLN A 154 10.68 -14.92 -21.48
N ILE A 155 10.14 -14.42 -20.37
CA ILE A 155 10.72 -13.29 -19.65
C ILE A 155 12.10 -13.66 -19.12
N ARG A 156 12.23 -14.79 -18.41
CA ARG A 156 13.51 -15.24 -17.86
C ARG A 156 14.57 -15.49 -18.93
N ALA A 157 14.17 -16.04 -20.09
CA ALA A 157 15.10 -16.29 -21.20
C ALA A 157 15.59 -14.99 -21.87
N ALA A 158 14.79 -13.93 -21.85
CA ALA A 158 15.12 -12.64 -22.45
C ALA A 158 15.81 -11.67 -21.48
N SER A 159 15.77 -11.95 -20.18
CA SER A 159 16.46 -11.16 -19.16
C SER A 159 17.91 -11.63 -19.01
N ALA A 160 18.85 -10.68 -19.00
CA ALA A 160 20.25 -10.97 -18.71
C ALA A 160 20.37 -11.61 -17.30
N PRO A 161 21.36 -12.50 -17.07
CA PRO A 161 21.64 -13.01 -15.72
C PRO A 161 21.91 -11.81 -14.80
N GLN A 162 21.03 -11.58 -13.82
CA GLN A 162 21.27 -10.59 -12.78
C GLN A 162 21.89 -11.28 -11.57
N GLU A 163 23.07 -10.83 -11.15
CA GLU A 163 23.64 -11.24 -9.87
C GLU A 163 22.79 -10.62 -8.75
N GLY A 164 22.12 -11.45 -7.93
CA GLY A 164 21.29 -10.95 -6.82
C GLY A 164 20.09 -11.82 -6.45
N ASP A 165 19.08 -11.18 -5.86
CA ASP A 165 17.86 -11.74 -5.24
C ASP A 165 16.88 -12.47 -6.18
N GLY A 166 17.26 -12.69 -7.45
CA GLY A 166 16.41 -13.33 -8.46
C GLY A 166 15.30 -12.43 -8.99
N PHE A 167 15.35 -11.12 -8.74
CA PHE A 167 14.46 -10.14 -9.37
C PHE A 167 14.72 -10.09 -10.89
N VAL A 168 13.64 -10.05 -11.67
CA VAL A 168 13.72 -10.09 -13.13
C VAL A 168 12.97 -8.90 -13.71
N LEU A 169 13.71 -7.98 -14.31
CA LEU A 169 13.14 -6.87 -15.06
C LEU A 169 12.44 -7.38 -16.32
N TYR A 170 11.24 -6.86 -16.55
CA TYR A 170 10.51 -7.16 -17.77
C TYR A 170 11.24 -6.55 -18.98
N PRO A 171 11.57 -7.33 -20.02
CA PRO A 171 12.33 -6.86 -21.19
C PRO A 171 11.55 -5.92 -22.13
N GLY A 172 10.29 -5.58 -21.80
CA GLY A 172 9.49 -4.68 -22.63
C GLY A 172 8.90 -5.31 -23.90
N THR A 173 8.93 -6.64 -24.07
CA THR A 173 8.52 -7.33 -25.30
C THR A 173 7.11 -6.97 -25.81
N CYS A 174 6.17 -6.74 -24.91
CA CYS A 174 4.79 -6.33 -25.20
C CYS A 174 4.54 -4.86 -24.88
N ARG A 175 5.55 -4.10 -24.45
CA ARG A 175 5.39 -2.69 -24.10
C ARG A 175 5.19 -1.88 -25.38
N PRO A 176 4.07 -1.17 -25.54
CA PRO A 176 3.87 -0.32 -26.71
C PRO A 176 4.69 0.97 -26.59
N LYS A 177 4.87 1.68 -27.72
CA LYS A 177 5.61 2.95 -27.75
C LYS A 177 4.95 4.05 -26.92
N HIS A 178 3.62 4.04 -26.85
CA HIS A 178 2.82 4.99 -26.09
C HIS A 178 1.79 4.22 -25.24
N VAL A 179 1.70 4.55 -23.95
CA VAL A 179 0.69 4.03 -23.02
C VAL A 179 0.03 5.23 -22.35
N THR A 180 -1.28 5.36 -22.53
CA THR A 180 -2.10 6.36 -21.86
C THR A 180 -3.04 5.67 -20.85
N PRO A 181 -3.36 6.33 -19.72
CA PRO A 181 -4.48 5.91 -18.88
C PRO A 181 -5.77 5.74 -19.69
N GLY A 182 -6.65 4.82 -19.28
CA GLY A 182 -7.91 4.53 -19.99
C GLY A 182 -7.84 3.38 -21.00
N LEU A 183 -6.65 2.88 -21.37
CA LEU A 183 -6.52 1.71 -22.26
C LEU A 183 -7.25 0.48 -21.72
N TYR A 184 -7.20 0.26 -20.41
CA TYR A 184 -7.95 -0.82 -19.75
C TYR A 184 -9.46 -0.72 -20.07
N SER A 185 -10.05 0.46 -19.90
CA SER A 185 -11.48 0.71 -20.13
C SER A 185 -11.87 0.52 -21.61
N ALA A 186 -11.00 0.92 -22.54
CA ALA A 186 -11.22 0.76 -23.97
C ALA A 186 -11.27 -0.72 -24.39
N VAL A 187 -10.36 -1.54 -23.82
CA VAL A 187 -10.34 -3.00 -24.05
C VAL A 187 -11.53 -3.69 -23.38
N GLU A 188 -11.88 -3.31 -22.14
CA GLU A 188 -13.00 -3.90 -21.38
C GLU A 188 -14.36 -3.64 -22.05
N ARG A 189 -14.60 -2.43 -22.53
CA ARG A 189 -15.87 -2.04 -23.17
C ARG A 189 -16.05 -2.58 -24.59
N GLN A 190 -15.04 -3.24 -25.15
CA GLN A 190 -14.98 -3.52 -26.59
C GLN A 190 -15.22 -2.24 -27.41
N ASP A 191 -14.80 -1.09 -26.89
CA ASP A 191 -15.09 0.21 -27.48
C ASP A 191 -14.04 0.51 -28.57
N PHE A 192 -14.37 0.02 -29.76
CA PHE A 192 -13.50 -0.10 -30.91
C PHE A 192 -13.26 1.23 -31.65
N ALA A 193 -13.12 2.38 -30.99
CA ALA A 193 -12.68 3.61 -31.65
C ALA A 193 -11.30 4.03 -31.15
N GLU A 194 -11.20 4.39 -29.86
CA GLU A 194 -9.94 4.71 -29.19
C GLU A 194 -9.11 3.44 -28.93
N GLY A 195 -9.79 2.35 -28.54
CA GLY A 195 -9.21 1.01 -28.54
C GLY A 195 -8.78 0.58 -29.95
N LYS A 196 -9.49 0.95 -31.02
CA LYS A 196 -9.12 0.58 -32.41
C LYS A 196 -7.82 1.23 -32.86
N GLU A 197 -7.56 2.48 -32.52
CA GLU A 197 -6.31 3.16 -32.87
C GLU A 197 -5.11 2.45 -32.20
N TRP A 198 -5.24 2.16 -30.90
CA TRP A 198 -4.25 1.38 -30.16
C TRP A 198 -4.09 -0.04 -30.71
N LEU A 199 -5.21 -0.74 -30.94
CA LEU A 199 -5.26 -2.08 -31.51
C LEU A 199 -4.67 -2.11 -32.92
N ALA A 200 -4.83 -1.05 -33.73
CA ALA A 200 -4.29 -0.95 -35.08
C ALA A 200 -2.78 -0.72 -35.09
N GLN A 201 -2.25 0.09 -34.16
CA GLN A 201 -0.82 0.34 -34.02
C GLN A 201 -0.08 -0.83 -33.35
N ASN A 202 -0.78 -1.63 -32.53
CA ASN A 202 -0.25 -2.82 -31.86
C ASN A 202 -0.81 -4.12 -32.46
N ARG A 203 -1.38 -4.02 -33.66
CA ARG A 203 -2.09 -5.08 -34.38
C ARG A 203 -1.33 -6.39 -34.47
N PRO A 204 0.00 -6.45 -34.71
CA PRO A 204 0.73 -7.72 -34.72
C PRO A 204 0.77 -8.44 -33.37
N VAL A 205 0.72 -7.70 -32.26
CA VAL A 205 0.69 -8.25 -30.89
C VAL A 205 -0.71 -8.80 -30.60
N VAL A 206 -1.76 -8.09 -31.03
CA VAL A 206 -3.15 -8.45 -30.74
C VAL A 206 -3.71 -9.51 -31.71
N GLU A 207 -3.41 -9.43 -33.01
CA GLU A 207 -3.86 -10.38 -34.04
C GLU A 207 -3.24 -11.77 -33.91
N ARG A 208 -2.04 -11.88 -33.32
CA ARG A 208 -1.49 -13.19 -32.94
C ARG A 208 -2.37 -13.94 -31.93
N GLN A 209 -3.34 -13.28 -31.28
CA GLN A 209 -3.92 -13.75 -30.02
C GLN A 209 -5.44 -13.71 -29.93
N THR A 210 -6.13 -12.86 -30.70
CA THR A 210 -7.58 -13.01 -30.93
C THR A 210 -7.91 -14.35 -31.59
N ASN A 211 -7.00 -14.91 -32.38
CA ASN A 211 -7.17 -16.22 -33.00
C ASN A 211 -7.00 -17.41 -32.03
N ALA A 212 -6.56 -17.19 -30.77
CA ALA A 212 -6.13 -18.28 -29.87
C ALA A 212 -6.75 -18.29 -28.46
N HIS A 213 -7.70 -17.39 -28.12
CA HIS A 213 -8.26 -17.27 -26.75
C HIS A 213 -7.17 -17.15 -25.65
N GLN A 214 -6.04 -16.52 -25.96
CA GLN A 214 -4.87 -16.56 -25.08
C GLN A 214 -5.05 -15.63 -23.88
N ARG A 215 -4.92 -16.19 -22.66
CA ARG A 215 -4.96 -15.40 -21.41
C ARG A 215 -3.74 -14.46 -21.31
N PHE A 216 -3.94 -13.27 -20.74
CA PHE A 216 -2.91 -12.23 -20.61
C PHE A 216 -2.96 -11.52 -19.27
N ALA A 217 -1.84 -10.91 -18.87
CA ALA A 217 -1.74 -10.11 -17.65
C ALA A 217 -1.74 -8.60 -18.00
N TRP A 218 -2.26 -7.77 -17.11
CA TRP A 218 -2.11 -6.32 -17.20
C TRP A 218 -0.82 -5.89 -16.52
N ARG A 219 0.03 -5.16 -17.26
CA ARG A 219 1.25 -4.54 -16.74
C ARG A 219 1.11 -3.04 -16.65
N LEU A 220 1.70 -2.46 -15.61
CA LEU A 220 1.94 -1.03 -15.50
C LEU A 220 3.11 -0.65 -16.42
N ALA A 221 2.91 0.38 -17.24
CA ALA A 221 4.00 1.05 -17.94
C ALA A 221 4.58 2.13 -17.02
N VAL A 222 5.73 1.84 -16.42
CA VAL A 222 6.41 2.84 -15.58
C VAL A 222 7.10 3.90 -16.45
N PRO A 223 7.24 5.16 -16.00
CA PRO A 223 7.83 6.24 -16.78
C PRO A 223 9.30 5.95 -17.14
N GLN A 224 9.68 6.30 -18.37
CA GLN A 224 11.06 6.18 -18.85
C GLN A 224 11.95 7.29 -18.25
N LEU A 225 13.27 7.08 -18.29
CA LEU A 225 14.22 8.06 -17.74
C LEU A 225 14.04 9.42 -18.43
N GLY A 226 13.90 10.48 -17.62
CA GLY A 226 13.67 11.84 -18.10
C GLY A 226 12.20 12.24 -18.20
N GLU A 227 11.27 11.30 -18.04
CA GLU A 227 9.85 11.60 -17.86
C GLU A 227 9.55 12.02 -16.41
N SER A 228 8.40 12.67 -16.21
CA SER A 228 7.88 12.98 -14.86
C SER A 228 7.70 11.69 -14.05
N GLU A 229 8.01 11.72 -12.75
CA GLU A 229 7.98 10.55 -11.86
C GLU A 229 8.88 9.37 -12.30
N SER A 230 9.84 9.59 -13.21
CA SER A 230 10.83 8.58 -13.64
C SER A 230 11.81 8.16 -12.54
N VAL A 231 11.92 8.97 -11.49
CA VAL A 231 12.71 8.71 -10.29
C VAL A 231 11.84 8.97 -9.08
N ILE A 232 11.64 7.95 -8.25
CA ILE A 232 10.91 8.06 -6.98
C ILE A 232 11.91 8.14 -5.84
N ARG A 233 11.71 9.13 -4.97
CA ARG A 233 12.51 9.37 -3.78
C ARG A 233 11.63 9.29 -2.54
N PHE A 234 12.12 8.65 -1.50
CA PHE A 234 11.48 8.65 -0.19
C PHE A 234 12.53 8.51 0.91
N THR A 235 12.19 8.93 2.12
CA THR A 235 13.04 8.74 3.29
C THR A 235 12.46 7.61 4.12
N ASP A 236 13.25 6.56 4.33
CA ASP A 236 12.95 5.51 5.29
C ASP A 236 13.56 5.85 6.65
N GLU A 237 12.85 5.57 7.74
CA GLU A 237 13.35 5.79 9.10
C GLU A 237 14.66 5.03 9.40
N HIS A 238 14.87 3.87 8.78
CA HIS A 238 16.04 3.03 9.04
C HIS A 238 17.01 3.00 7.86
N ALA A 239 16.50 2.89 6.62
CA ALA A 239 17.32 2.87 5.42
C ALA A 239 17.81 4.27 4.99
N GLY A 240 17.29 5.35 5.59
CA GLY A 240 17.60 6.72 5.19
C GLY A 240 17.00 7.09 3.84
N VAL A 241 17.62 8.05 3.15
CA VAL A 241 17.17 8.51 1.83
C VAL A 241 17.32 7.40 0.80
N GLN A 242 16.23 7.08 0.12
CA GLN A 242 16.14 6.09 -0.95
C GLN A 242 15.78 6.75 -2.27
N GLU A 243 16.36 6.26 -3.36
CA GLU A 243 16.11 6.74 -4.72
C GLU A 243 16.07 5.57 -5.69
N TYR A 244 15.02 5.51 -6.51
CA TYR A 244 14.84 4.48 -7.52
C TYR A 244 14.42 5.07 -8.86
N ALA A 245 15.23 4.82 -9.89
CA ALA A 245 14.85 5.02 -11.29
C ALA A 245 13.89 3.88 -11.70
N VAL A 246 12.59 4.18 -11.80
CA VAL A 246 11.55 3.14 -11.81
C VAL A 246 11.64 2.23 -13.04
N ALA A 247 11.93 2.76 -14.23
CA ALA A 247 12.08 1.93 -15.43
C ALA A 247 13.31 1.01 -15.36
N GLN A 248 14.44 1.53 -14.90
CA GLN A 248 15.73 0.82 -14.94
C GLN A 248 15.87 -0.18 -13.79
N GLN A 249 15.29 0.10 -12.63
CA GLN A 249 15.49 -0.70 -11.42
C GLN A 249 14.28 -1.55 -11.04
N LEU A 250 13.06 -1.18 -11.48
CA LEU A 250 11.82 -1.87 -11.11
C LEU A 250 11.06 -2.42 -12.34
N GLY A 251 11.05 -1.67 -13.43
CA GLY A 251 10.44 -2.04 -14.71
C GLY A 251 8.92 -2.24 -14.67
N ASP A 252 8.37 -2.67 -15.80
CA ASP A 252 6.93 -2.83 -15.97
C ASP A 252 6.40 -4.05 -15.22
N THR A 253 5.68 -3.75 -14.14
CA THR A 253 5.17 -4.75 -13.20
C THR A 253 3.75 -5.18 -13.52
N ILE A 254 3.44 -6.46 -13.30
CA ILE A 254 2.07 -6.98 -13.39
C ILE A 254 1.22 -6.35 -12.28
N LEU A 255 0.09 -5.77 -12.66
CA LEU A 255 -0.95 -5.29 -11.73
C LEU A 255 -2.16 -6.22 -11.66
N ARG A 256 -2.45 -6.95 -12.74
CA ARG A 256 -3.46 -8.02 -12.75
C ARG A 256 -2.95 -9.22 -13.54
N ARG A 257 -2.93 -10.38 -12.91
CA ARG A 257 -2.49 -11.63 -13.52
C ARG A 257 -3.50 -12.14 -14.54
N SER A 258 -3.07 -13.12 -15.34
CA SER A 258 -3.89 -13.75 -16.37
C SER A 258 -4.99 -14.67 -15.85
N ASP A 259 -4.93 -15.04 -14.58
CA ASP A 259 -6.01 -15.71 -13.83
C ASP A 259 -6.95 -14.71 -13.15
N GLY A 260 -6.74 -13.40 -13.32
CA GLY A 260 -7.61 -12.34 -12.80
C GLY A 260 -7.17 -11.77 -11.45
N LEU A 261 -6.22 -12.40 -10.75
CA LEU A 261 -5.74 -11.95 -9.44
C LEU A 261 -4.99 -10.61 -9.52
N PHE A 262 -5.33 -9.68 -8.64
CA PHE A 262 -4.61 -8.41 -8.51
C PHE A 262 -3.27 -8.61 -7.82
N SER A 263 -2.28 -7.81 -8.20
CA SER A 263 -0.96 -7.89 -7.58
C SER A 263 -0.92 -7.13 -6.25
N TYR A 264 -0.02 -7.58 -5.37
CA TYR A 264 0.30 -6.91 -4.11
C TYR A 264 0.61 -5.42 -4.30
N GLN A 265 1.31 -5.06 -5.38
CA GLN A 265 1.71 -3.67 -5.65
C GLN A 265 0.51 -2.76 -5.87
N LEU A 266 -0.53 -3.24 -6.56
CA LEU A 266 -1.74 -2.47 -6.76
C LEU A 266 -2.59 -2.42 -5.49
N ALA A 267 -2.88 -3.59 -4.91
CA ALA A 267 -3.84 -3.70 -3.81
C ALA A 267 -3.40 -2.88 -2.59
N VAL A 268 -2.11 -2.96 -2.21
CA VAL A 268 -1.56 -2.21 -1.07
C VAL A 268 -1.55 -0.71 -1.33
N SER A 269 -1.16 -0.25 -2.52
CA SER A 269 -1.15 1.19 -2.85
C SER A 269 -2.55 1.81 -2.76
N VAL A 270 -3.56 1.10 -3.27
CA VAL A 270 -4.95 1.55 -3.23
C VAL A 270 -5.48 1.55 -1.80
N ASP A 271 -5.27 0.46 -1.06
CA ASP A 271 -5.81 0.32 0.29
C ASP A 271 -5.15 1.27 1.29
N ASP A 272 -3.83 1.42 1.27
CA ASP A 272 -3.14 2.34 2.18
C ASP A 272 -3.59 3.80 1.93
N ALA A 273 -3.92 4.17 0.69
CA ALA A 273 -4.46 5.49 0.36
C ALA A 273 -5.92 5.67 0.83
N LEU A 274 -6.79 4.71 0.51
CA LEU A 274 -8.22 4.79 0.85
C LEU A 274 -8.48 4.65 2.36
N MET A 275 -7.64 3.90 3.07
CA MET A 275 -7.75 3.70 4.52
C MET A 275 -7.06 4.81 5.33
N GLY A 276 -6.42 5.77 4.68
CA GLY A 276 -5.74 6.89 5.35
C GLY A 276 -4.50 6.47 6.14
N VAL A 277 -3.81 5.40 5.74
CA VAL A 277 -2.57 4.96 6.38
C VAL A 277 -1.50 6.05 6.24
N THR A 278 -0.89 6.42 7.36
CA THR A 278 0.19 7.41 7.42
C THR A 278 1.52 6.84 7.93
N GLN A 279 1.53 5.63 8.49
CA GLN A 279 2.74 4.94 8.95
C GLN A 279 2.78 3.50 8.42
N VAL A 280 3.89 3.11 7.80
CA VAL A 280 4.11 1.77 7.27
C VAL A 280 5.41 1.20 7.81
N VAL A 281 5.29 0.19 8.68
CA VAL A 281 6.43 -0.63 9.12
C VAL A 281 6.30 -2.03 8.51
N ARG A 282 7.36 -2.52 7.87
CA ARG A 282 7.39 -3.84 7.22
C ARG A 282 8.80 -4.34 7.00
N GLY A 283 8.95 -5.60 6.60
CA GLY A 283 10.26 -6.18 6.30
C GLY A 283 10.98 -5.49 5.15
N ARG A 284 12.31 -5.37 5.26
CA ARG A 284 13.17 -4.72 4.26
C ARG A 284 13.22 -5.38 2.88
N ASP A 285 12.73 -6.61 2.73
CA ASP A 285 12.52 -7.22 1.41
C ASP A 285 11.51 -6.44 0.55
N LEU A 286 10.71 -5.58 1.17
CA LEU A 286 9.73 -4.73 0.50
C LEU A 286 10.23 -3.29 0.22
N LEU A 287 11.48 -2.96 0.56
CA LEU A 287 12.02 -1.61 0.42
C LEU A 287 11.93 -1.10 -1.04
N ARG A 288 12.30 -1.93 -2.01
CA ARG A 288 12.17 -1.60 -3.44
C ARG A 288 10.72 -1.47 -3.90
N SER A 289 9.81 -2.24 -3.28
CA SER A 289 8.37 -2.15 -3.59
C SER A 289 7.79 -0.80 -3.23
N THR A 290 8.33 -0.12 -2.22
CA THR A 290 7.88 1.22 -1.79
C THR A 290 7.90 2.22 -2.93
N ALA A 291 8.98 2.28 -3.71
CA ALA A 291 9.07 3.21 -4.84
C ALA A 291 7.97 2.99 -5.88
N LEU A 292 7.71 1.72 -6.24
CA LEU A 292 6.65 1.40 -7.18
C LEU A 292 5.26 1.71 -6.61
N GLN A 293 5.06 1.46 -5.32
CA GLN A 293 3.79 1.71 -4.64
C GLN A 293 3.48 3.20 -4.51
N LEU A 294 4.49 4.02 -4.25
CA LEU A 294 4.40 5.48 -4.25
C LEU A 294 4.08 6.01 -5.64
N TYR A 295 4.76 5.52 -6.68
CA TYR A 295 4.41 5.88 -8.07
C TYR A 295 2.93 5.57 -8.38
N ILE A 296 2.45 4.37 -8.08
CA ILE A 296 1.04 4.00 -8.27
C ILE A 296 0.12 4.96 -7.51
N ARG A 297 0.43 5.24 -6.23
CA ARG A 297 -0.33 6.16 -5.39
C ARG A 297 -0.38 7.56 -5.99
N HIS A 298 0.75 8.13 -6.42
CA HIS A 298 0.83 9.47 -7.01
C HIS A 298 -0.05 9.59 -8.25
N VAL A 299 0.01 8.61 -9.15
CA VAL A 299 -0.83 8.61 -10.37
C VAL A 299 -2.31 8.56 -9.99
N LEU A 300 -2.70 7.72 -9.03
CA LEU A 300 -4.10 7.62 -8.58
C LEU A 300 -4.58 8.88 -7.86
N GLN A 301 -3.73 9.56 -7.10
CA GLN A 301 -4.03 10.84 -6.47
C GLN A 301 -4.21 11.95 -7.51
N GLN A 302 -3.32 12.02 -8.51
CA GLN A 302 -3.44 12.98 -9.62
C GLN A 302 -4.75 12.76 -10.41
N ALA A 303 -5.16 11.50 -10.57
CA ALA A 303 -6.44 11.13 -11.18
C ALA A 303 -7.65 11.27 -10.23
N HIS A 304 -7.44 11.68 -8.98
CA HIS A 304 -8.49 11.84 -7.95
C HIS A 304 -9.28 10.55 -7.67
N ILE A 305 -8.67 9.38 -7.90
CA ILE A 305 -9.26 8.07 -7.62
C ILE A 305 -9.09 7.67 -6.15
N VAL A 306 -8.00 8.13 -5.54
CA VAL A 306 -7.76 8.03 -4.10
C VAL A 306 -7.52 9.43 -3.52
N PRO A 307 -7.72 9.65 -2.21
CA PRO A 307 -7.52 10.96 -1.59
C PRO A 307 -6.12 11.51 -1.83
N VAL A 308 -6.03 12.81 -2.12
CA VAL A 308 -4.75 13.54 -2.22
C VAL A 308 -4.26 13.83 -0.81
N VAL A 309 -3.31 13.02 -0.35
CA VAL A 309 -2.73 13.09 1.00
C VAL A 309 -1.22 12.83 0.93
N PRO A 310 -0.44 13.32 1.91
CA PRO A 310 0.99 13.05 1.97
C PRO A 310 1.31 11.56 1.93
N ASP A 311 2.53 11.23 1.53
CA ASP A 311 3.03 9.87 1.59
C ASP A 311 3.14 9.37 3.03
N PRO A 312 2.91 8.07 3.26
CA PRO A 312 3.16 7.49 4.57
C PRO A 312 4.64 7.62 4.96
N GLN A 313 4.91 7.71 6.25
CA GLN A 313 6.24 7.47 6.79
C GLN A 313 6.52 5.97 6.70
N PHE A 314 7.71 5.62 6.21
CA PHE A 314 8.14 4.23 6.05
C PHE A 314 9.27 3.90 7.01
N ALA A 315 9.21 2.70 7.61
CA ALA A 315 10.33 2.08 8.29
C ALA A 315 10.45 0.63 7.82
N HIS A 316 11.61 0.26 7.30
CA HIS A 316 11.87 -1.11 6.87
C HIS A 316 12.76 -1.84 7.88
N ILE A 317 12.20 -2.87 8.54
CA ILE A 317 12.90 -3.62 9.58
C ILE A 317 13.70 -4.79 8.99
N GLY A 318 14.79 -5.17 9.68
CA GLY A 318 15.61 -6.33 9.35
C GLY A 318 14.80 -7.63 9.25
N LEU A 319 15.23 -8.55 8.39
CA LEU A 319 14.63 -9.88 8.33
C LEU A 319 15.20 -10.77 9.44
N ILE A 320 14.35 -11.62 10.01
CA ILE A 320 14.80 -12.66 10.93
C ILE A 320 15.36 -13.83 10.12
N ARG A 321 16.58 -14.22 10.44
CA ARG A 321 17.30 -15.34 9.85
C ARG A 321 17.55 -16.41 10.89
N ASP A 322 17.58 -17.67 10.44
CA ASP A 322 18.03 -18.78 11.29
C ASP A 322 19.55 -18.74 11.51
N SER A 323 20.05 -19.64 12.35
CA SER A 323 21.48 -19.78 12.69
C SER A 323 22.38 -20.01 11.48
N ASP A 324 21.83 -20.53 10.37
CA ASP A 324 22.54 -20.79 9.13
C ASP A 324 22.50 -19.57 8.17
N GLY A 325 21.93 -18.44 8.61
CA GLY A 325 21.78 -17.22 7.82
C GLY A 325 20.71 -17.31 6.74
N THR A 326 19.94 -18.40 6.71
CA THR A 326 18.82 -18.57 5.79
C THR A 326 17.63 -17.77 6.29
N ARG A 327 16.89 -17.15 5.35
CA ARG A 327 15.64 -16.46 5.70
C ARG A 327 14.71 -17.49 6.33
N MET A 328 14.21 -17.20 7.54
CA MET A 328 13.14 -18.00 8.15
C MET A 328 11.88 -17.84 7.31
N ALA A 329 11.75 -18.66 6.27
CA ALA A 329 10.59 -18.79 5.43
C ALA A 329 9.80 -20.04 5.84
N LYS A 330 8.52 -20.06 5.47
CA LYS A 330 7.50 -21.11 5.74
C LYS A 330 7.91 -22.59 5.49
N ARG A 331 9.13 -22.88 5.02
CA ARG A 331 9.61 -24.20 4.62
C ARG A 331 10.54 -24.88 5.64
N LEU A 332 11.04 -24.16 6.64
CA LEU A 332 11.93 -24.70 7.68
C LEU A 332 11.38 -24.31 9.04
N GLN A 333 10.68 -25.24 9.72
CA GLN A 333 10.45 -25.28 11.18
C GLN A 333 10.34 -23.92 11.90
N SER A 334 9.73 -22.91 11.27
CA SER A 334 9.64 -21.58 11.83
C SER A 334 8.60 -21.65 12.92
N ILE A 335 9.01 -21.38 14.16
CA ILE A 335 8.12 -21.45 15.30
C ILE A 335 6.98 -20.45 15.05
N ASP A 336 5.76 -20.99 15.03
CA ASP A 336 4.53 -20.21 14.94
C ASP A 336 3.92 -19.98 16.33
N MET A 337 2.96 -19.08 16.40
CA MET A 337 2.25 -18.76 17.65
C MET A 337 1.59 -19.97 18.30
N GLY A 338 1.21 -21.00 17.54
CA GLY A 338 0.67 -22.24 18.11
C GLY A 338 1.71 -22.96 18.96
N VAL A 339 2.95 -23.07 18.47
CA VAL A 339 4.07 -23.66 19.22
C VAL A 339 4.52 -22.73 20.34
N ILE A 340 4.66 -21.42 20.08
CA ILE A 340 5.10 -20.44 21.09
C ILE A 340 4.15 -20.45 22.30
N ARG A 341 2.83 -20.43 22.06
CA ARG A 341 1.81 -20.42 23.14
C ARG A 341 1.72 -21.75 23.90
N GLN A 342 2.25 -22.84 23.36
CA GLN A 342 2.42 -24.10 24.09
C GLN A 342 3.69 -24.08 24.95
N SER A 343 4.75 -23.42 24.48
CA SER A 343 6.01 -23.28 25.22
C SER A 343 5.94 -22.22 26.32
N THR A 344 5.13 -21.18 26.16
CA THR A 344 4.91 -20.15 27.18
C THR A 344 3.45 -19.73 27.24
N HIS A 345 2.95 -19.40 28.42
CA HIS A 345 1.64 -18.74 28.60
C HIS A 345 1.76 -17.22 28.77
N SER A 346 2.96 -16.65 28.64
CA SER A 346 3.22 -15.23 28.84
C SER A 346 3.34 -14.46 27.52
N ALA A 347 2.36 -13.61 27.23
CA ALA A 347 2.44 -12.66 26.12
C ALA A 347 3.64 -11.73 26.26
N GLN A 348 3.93 -11.32 27.49
CA GLN A 348 5.04 -10.43 27.82
C GLN A 348 6.40 -11.03 27.48
N ALA A 349 6.57 -12.35 27.64
CA ALA A 349 7.80 -13.04 27.24
C ALA A 349 8.00 -12.97 25.72
N VAL A 350 6.94 -13.20 24.93
CA VAL A 350 6.98 -13.09 23.47
C VAL A 350 7.28 -11.66 23.02
N LEU A 351 6.67 -10.66 23.68
CA LEU A 351 6.96 -9.24 23.42
C LEU A 351 8.42 -8.88 23.79
N GLY A 352 8.96 -9.45 24.86
CA GLY A 352 10.37 -9.26 25.26
C GLY A 352 11.36 -9.81 24.22
N ILE A 353 11.06 -10.96 23.64
CA ILE A 353 11.80 -11.51 22.51
C ILE A 353 11.74 -10.56 21.30
N CYS A 354 10.55 -10.09 20.95
CA CYS A 354 10.39 -9.16 19.83
C CYS A 354 11.14 -7.85 20.08
N ALA A 355 11.10 -7.32 21.31
CA ALA A 355 11.83 -6.13 21.70
C ALA A 355 13.35 -6.31 21.52
N GLN A 356 13.90 -7.46 21.92
CA GLN A 356 15.32 -7.78 21.71
C GLN A 356 15.66 -7.87 20.21
N LEU A 357 14.84 -8.57 19.43
CA LEU A 357 15.08 -8.78 18.00
C LEU A 357 14.99 -7.47 17.19
N LEU A 358 14.24 -6.50 17.68
CA LEU A 358 14.14 -5.14 17.13
C LEU A 358 15.25 -4.20 17.65
N GLY A 359 16.12 -4.65 18.56
CA GLY A 359 17.17 -3.85 19.18
C GLY A 359 16.67 -2.84 20.21
N LEU A 360 15.48 -3.05 20.77
CA LEU A 360 14.90 -2.15 21.77
C LEU A 360 15.46 -2.40 23.17
N GLN A 361 15.99 -3.60 23.41
CA GLN A 361 16.64 -4.03 24.65
C GLN A 361 17.67 -5.13 24.39
N ASP A 362 18.57 -5.37 25.34
CA ASP A 362 19.71 -6.28 25.17
C ASP A 362 19.42 -7.74 25.57
N SER A 363 18.27 -8.02 26.18
CA SER A 363 17.88 -9.34 26.73
C SER A 363 16.45 -9.72 26.35
N PHE A 364 16.04 -10.96 26.61
CA PHE A 364 14.65 -11.42 26.44
C PHE A 364 13.74 -11.08 27.63
N THR A 365 14.06 -10.03 28.38
CA THR A 365 13.26 -9.63 29.55
C THR A 365 11.80 -9.40 29.11
N PRO A 366 10.81 -10.03 29.76
CA PRO A 366 9.41 -9.82 29.42
C PRO A 366 9.02 -8.34 29.51
N VAL A 367 8.25 -7.86 28.53
CA VAL A 367 7.72 -6.48 28.51
C VAL A 367 6.24 -6.49 28.18
N THR A 368 5.50 -5.54 28.73
CA THR A 368 4.13 -5.24 28.34
C THR A 368 4.10 -4.50 26.99
N SER A 369 2.94 -4.47 26.35
CA SER A 369 2.73 -3.68 25.13
C SER A 369 2.97 -2.17 25.36
N ASN A 370 2.62 -1.66 26.55
CA ASN A 370 2.90 -0.26 26.93
C ASN A 370 4.40 0.03 27.07
N GLU A 371 5.15 -0.86 27.73
CA GLU A 371 6.62 -0.73 27.85
C GLU A 371 7.29 -0.83 26.48
N LEU A 372 6.81 -1.71 25.60
CA LEU A 372 7.28 -1.81 24.22
C LEU A 372 7.10 -0.48 23.46
N GLN A 373 5.94 0.18 23.58
CA GLN A 373 5.74 1.50 22.96
C GLN A 373 6.74 2.53 23.49
N TYR A 374 6.99 2.52 24.80
CA TYR A 374 7.96 3.40 25.42
C TYR A 374 9.38 3.15 24.87
N LEU A 375 9.81 1.88 24.83
CA LEU A 375 11.11 1.49 24.27
C LEU A 375 11.25 1.90 22.81
N TRP A 376 10.21 1.71 22.00
CA TRP A 376 10.20 2.12 20.60
C TRP A 376 10.47 3.62 20.44
N LYS A 377 9.84 4.47 21.27
CA LYS A 377 10.04 5.92 21.26
C LYS A 377 11.45 6.32 21.71
N CYS A 378 11.97 5.70 22.76
CA CYS A 378 13.29 6.04 23.32
C CYS A 378 14.47 5.63 22.43
N ARG A 379 14.33 4.58 21.61
CA ARG A 379 15.41 3.95 20.84
C ARG A 379 15.39 4.27 19.35
N HIS A 380 14.78 5.38 18.91
CA HIS A 380 14.56 5.66 17.48
C HIS A 380 15.83 5.56 16.59
N GLY A 381 17.02 5.87 17.13
CA GLY A 381 18.30 5.77 16.41
C GLY A 381 19.06 4.44 16.59
N ASP A 382 18.66 3.60 17.56
CA ASP A 382 19.36 2.36 17.93
C ASP A 382 18.65 1.10 17.39
N ARG A 383 17.51 1.25 16.70
CA ARG A 383 16.71 0.10 16.23
C ARG A 383 17.48 -0.69 15.17
N VAL A 384 17.41 -2.02 15.25
CA VAL A 384 18.18 -2.91 14.37
C VAL A 384 17.60 -2.88 12.96
N TYR A 385 18.33 -2.24 12.04
CA TYR A 385 18.06 -2.24 10.60
C TYR A 385 18.63 -3.49 9.89
N SER A 386 19.70 -4.06 10.45
CA SER A 386 20.34 -5.26 9.88
C SER A 386 19.50 -6.51 10.07
N ASP A 387 19.71 -7.52 9.24
CA ASP A 387 19.08 -8.82 9.46
C ASP A 387 19.58 -9.39 10.80
N THR A 388 18.65 -9.89 11.60
CA THR A 388 18.97 -10.48 12.90
C THR A 388 19.07 -11.98 12.73
N VAL A 389 20.28 -12.52 12.91
CA VAL A 389 20.48 -13.97 13.07
C VAL A 389 20.03 -14.33 14.46
N CYS A 390 19.08 -15.27 14.53
CA CYS A 390 18.47 -15.65 15.78
C CYS A 390 18.93 -17.06 16.20
N ASP A 391 19.37 -17.19 17.45
CA ASP A 391 19.53 -18.50 18.10
C ASP A 391 18.17 -18.99 18.59
N MET A 392 17.58 -19.90 17.82
CA MET A 392 16.27 -20.48 18.13
C MET A 392 16.27 -21.29 19.43
N ALA A 393 17.40 -21.89 19.82
CA ALA A 393 17.51 -22.61 21.08
C ALA A 393 17.50 -21.65 22.26
N ALA A 394 18.16 -20.49 22.12
CA ALA A 394 18.11 -19.43 23.13
C ALA A 394 16.69 -18.85 23.28
N ILE A 395 15.97 -18.61 22.17
CA ILE A 395 14.56 -18.18 22.22
C ILE A 395 13.70 -19.22 22.94
N LEU A 396 13.75 -20.48 22.51
CA LEU A 396 12.94 -21.54 23.11
C LEU A 396 13.27 -21.73 24.59
N GLY A 397 14.55 -21.66 24.97
CA GLY A 397 14.99 -21.71 26.35
C GLY A 397 14.52 -20.53 27.20
N SER A 398 14.30 -19.37 26.61
CA SER A 398 13.75 -18.19 27.31
C SER A 398 12.22 -18.23 27.48
N LEU A 399 11.53 -19.09 26.71
CA LEU A 399 10.07 -19.24 26.74
C LEU A 399 9.62 -20.24 27.82
N ALA A 400 10.49 -21.20 28.17
CA ALA A 400 10.30 -22.18 29.25
C ALA A 400 10.48 -21.53 30.64
#